data_AF-A0A356T9M0-F1
#
_entry.id   AF-A0A356T9M0-F1
#
_cell.length_a   1.000
_cell.length_b   1.000
_cell.length_c   1.000
_cell.angle_alpha   90.00
_cell.angle_beta   90.00
_cell.angle_gamma   90.00
#
_symmetry.space_group_name_H-M   'P 1'
#
loop_
_entity.id
_entity.type
_entity.pdbx_description
1 polymer ?
#
loop_
_entity_poly.entity_id
_entity_poly.type
_entity_poly.pdbx_seq_one_letter_code
_entity_poly.pdbx_strand_id
1 'polypeptide(L)'
;MTRPVLSLRLDDADLRVERDSVRRVNTQIRRALEARFDLAPEPDLVVAGALQVPEPDAPPHLFVPHGAVADPGHWLRHFSRLRSCDAVIATSDSCVAIHHALTEDDRYGVIRIPLGVDTERFRPDEAARARTRTALGVGDAPLLLWTAGCAPEKNLANALQLLEGIARALPGVRMAILADDDARRPPMLDVARASGVAERLIWHSPVDPEALNDLYAAADALVHLTLMWKENFGLTLAEAQAAGLPVFASAWGGLPSTVCAPERVVLADTWVVREGRRVQWQALVPPCVARLSQPHTPRIVPEEIRARLGLGRFAHDLERAVEAALARSKTASREPITLSAAGRETVLRFASEAARHPGRDTAELCRGANARTLEHPQALIHAHMASRAEPPTGSHASLQEPLGFEGEAIRGLTPAWTPDLDALSEPSRRALRWLREPRGRDEVEAQLSRETRSALQEAGLMGWGPAPSTSNQNV
;
A
#
# COMPACT_ATOMS: atom_id res chain seq x y z
N MET A 1 -13.92 17.04 33.25
CA MET A 1 -12.58 16.84 32.64
C MET A 1 -12.59 17.60 31.34
N THR A 2 -11.55 18.38 31.06
CA THR A 2 -11.37 19.07 29.77
C THR A 2 -11.32 18.03 28.65
N ARG A 3 -12.02 18.29 27.54
CA ARG A 3 -11.96 17.45 26.35
C ARG A 3 -10.55 17.55 25.73
N PRO A 4 -10.00 16.45 25.20
CA PRO A 4 -8.71 16.49 24.52
C PRO A 4 -8.82 17.32 23.24
N VAL A 5 -7.79 18.13 22.98
CA VAL A 5 -7.69 19.03 21.84
C VAL A 5 -6.80 18.39 20.78
N LEU A 6 -7.25 18.35 19.53
CA LEU A 6 -6.49 17.78 18.42
C LEU A 6 -6.02 18.84 17.42
N SER A 7 -5.00 18.50 16.64
CA SER A 7 -4.63 19.23 15.42
C SER A 7 -4.60 18.26 14.25
N LEU A 8 -5.27 18.60 13.15
CA LEU A 8 -5.32 17.75 11.94
C LEU A 8 -4.32 18.27 10.90
N ARG A 9 -3.26 17.49 10.66
CA ARG A 9 -2.21 17.76 9.66
C ARG A 9 -2.21 16.66 8.60
N LEU A 10 -3.33 16.53 7.90
CA LEU A 10 -3.57 15.47 6.92
C LEU A 10 -3.13 15.83 5.50
N ASP A 11 -2.92 17.12 5.24
CA ASP A 11 -2.56 17.64 3.92
C ASP A 11 -1.04 17.51 3.72
N ASP A 12 -0.62 16.66 2.78
CA ASP A 12 0.78 16.51 2.40
C ASP A 12 1.07 17.42 1.19
N ALA A 13 1.47 18.67 1.44
CA ALA A 13 1.78 19.67 0.42
C ALA A 13 2.86 19.23 -0.60
N ASP A 14 3.68 18.22 -0.25
CA ASP A 14 4.74 17.67 -1.09
C ASP A 14 4.28 16.55 -2.05
N LEU A 15 3.03 16.06 -1.94
CA LEU A 15 2.47 15.15 -2.94
C LEU A 15 2.04 15.96 -4.16
N ARG A 16 2.96 16.16 -5.11
CA ARG A 16 2.67 16.75 -6.43
C ARG A 16 1.52 16.05 -7.19
N VAL A 17 1.08 14.88 -6.75
CA VAL A 17 -0.13 14.17 -7.19
C VAL A 17 -0.78 13.47 -5.99
N GLU A 18 -1.56 14.20 -5.19
CA GLU A 18 -2.44 13.54 -4.23
C GLU A 18 -3.54 12.79 -5.00
N ARG A 19 -3.57 11.46 -4.89
CA ARG A 19 -4.59 10.64 -5.57
C ARG A 19 -5.95 10.87 -4.93
N ASP A 20 -7.02 10.87 -5.73
CA ASP A 20 -8.39 11.13 -5.26
C ASP A 20 -8.83 10.19 -4.11
N SER A 21 -8.31 8.97 -4.06
CA SER A 21 -8.57 8.04 -2.96
C SER A 21 -8.00 8.54 -1.62
N VAL A 22 -6.81 9.14 -1.61
CA VAL A 22 -6.18 9.69 -0.39
C VAL A 22 -6.97 10.90 0.10
N ARG A 23 -7.33 11.82 -0.81
CA ARG A 23 -8.19 12.98 -0.49
C ARG A 23 -9.52 12.55 0.11
N ARG A 24 -10.14 11.51 -0.46
CA ARG A 24 -11.41 10.97 0.04
C ARG A 24 -11.28 10.43 1.46
N VAL A 25 -10.23 9.65 1.75
CA VAL A 25 -10.01 9.12 3.10
C VAL A 25 -9.65 10.23 4.10
N ASN A 26 -8.79 11.17 3.72
CA ASN A 26 -8.48 12.35 4.54
C ASN A 26 -9.73 13.16 4.88
N THR A 27 -10.63 13.34 3.91
CA THR A 27 -11.93 14.01 4.14
C THR A 27 -12.81 13.23 5.12
N GLN A 28 -12.83 11.90 5.04
CA GLN A 28 -13.58 11.05 5.98
C GLN A 28 -13.02 11.15 7.40
N ILE A 29 -11.69 11.11 7.55
CA ILE A 29 -11.00 11.27 8.85
C ILE A 29 -11.33 12.62 9.46
N ARG A 30 -11.18 13.70 8.66
CA ARG A 30 -11.47 15.06 9.09
C ARG A 30 -12.90 15.19 9.62
N ARG A 31 -13.90 14.76 8.83
CA ARG A 31 -15.31 14.78 9.23
C ARG A 31 -15.58 13.98 10.50
N ALA A 32 -14.98 12.79 10.63
CA ALA A 32 -15.17 11.93 11.80
C ALA A 32 -14.62 12.57 13.08
N LEU A 33 -13.45 13.22 13.01
CA LEU A 33 -12.81 13.83 14.17
C LEU A 33 -13.39 15.19 14.54
N GLU A 34 -13.71 16.05 13.56
CA GLU A 34 -14.35 17.36 13.78
C GLU A 34 -15.72 17.22 14.47
N ALA A 35 -16.41 16.10 14.26
CA ALA A 35 -17.69 15.83 14.91
C ALA A 35 -17.57 15.45 16.41
N ARG A 36 -16.36 15.10 16.88
CA ARG A 36 -16.15 14.49 18.20
C ARG A 36 -15.13 15.19 19.09
N PHE A 37 -14.19 15.92 18.51
CA PHE A 37 -13.06 16.52 19.21
C PHE A 37 -12.93 18.02 18.90
N ASP A 38 -12.44 18.77 19.88
CA ASP A 38 -12.10 20.17 19.70
C ASP A 38 -10.77 20.28 18.95
N LEU A 39 -10.68 21.21 17.99
CA LEU A 39 -9.47 21.43 17.19
C LEU A 39 -8.80 22.75 17.51
N ALA A 40 -7.48 22.74 17.76
CA ALA A 40 -6.70 23.96 17.99
C ALA A 40 -5.23 23.86 17.52
N PRO A 41 -4.52 24.99 17.39
CA PRO A 41 -3.10 25.01 17.04
C PRO A 41 -2.15 24.40 18.09
N GLU A 42 -2.55 24.43 19.37
CA GLU A 42 -1.82 23.83 20.49
C GLU A 42 -2.56 22.57 20.97
N PRO A 43 -2.27 21.38 20.38
CA PRO A 43 -3.04 20.18 20.64
C PRO A 43 -2.39 19.27 21.71
N ASP A 44 -3.22 18.41 22.32
CA ASP A 44 -2.77 17.26 23.09
C ASP A 44 -2.25 16.13 22.18
N LEU A 45 -2.73 16.06 20.93
CA LEU A 45 -2.36 15.06 19.91
C LEU A 45 -2.47 15.64 18.50
N VAL A 46 -1.46 15.39 17.67
CA VAL A 46 -1.48 15.71 16.24
C VAL A 46 -1.92 14.47 15.45
N VAL A 47 -2.99 14.57 14.65
CA VAL A 47 -3.37 13.52 13.69
C VAL A 47 -2.76 13.89 12.34
N ALA A 48 -1.81 13.09 11.88
CA ALA A 48 -0.86 13.47 10.84
C ALA A 48 -0.94 12.55 9.61
N GLY A 49 -0.71 13.11 8.42
CA GLY A 49 -0.55 12.38 7.17
C GLY A 49 0.72 11.53 7.13
N ALA A 50 0.91 10.81 6.02
CA ALA A 50 1.97 9.81 5.87
C ALA A 50 3.38 10.43 5.81
N LEU A 51 3.49 11.68 5.33
CA LEU A 51 4.77 12.35 5.09
C LEU A 51 5.13 13.39 6.15
N GLN A 52 4.27 13.63 7.13
CA GLN A 52 4.56 14.52 8.24
C GLN A 52 5.72 13.96 9.05
N VAL A 53 6.61 14.86 9.48
CA VAL A 53 7.76 14.50 10.28
C VAL A 53 7.69 15.25 11.61
N PRO A 54 7.57 14.56 12.75
CA PRO A 54 7.40 15.23 14.04
C PRO A 54 8.72 15.90 14.45
N GLU A 55 8.61 17.12 14.98
CA GLU A 55 9.73 17.84 15.58
C GLU A 55 10.02 17.35 17.02
N PRO A 56 11.26 17.52 17.53
CA PRO A 56 11.73 17.11 18.85
C PRO A 56 10.97 17.55 20.10
N ASP A 57 10.08 18.50 19.96
CA ASP A 57 9.30 19.07 21.06
C ASP A 57 7.80 19.04 20.75
N ALA A 58 7.44 18.58 19.55
CA ALA A 58 6.07 18.54 19.10
C ALA A 58 5.21 17.63 19.97
N PRO A 59 3.89 17.91 20.08
CA PRO A 59 2.97 16.99 20.72
C PRO A 59 3.03 15.57 20.12
N PRO A 60 2.55 14.54 20.83
CA PRO A 60 2.45 13.18 20.31
C PRO A 60 1.69 13.13 18.99
N HIS A 61 2.05 12.22 18.10
CA HIS A 61 1.45 12.07 16.77
C HIS A 61 0.69 10.74 16.66
N LEU A 62 -0.49 10.79 16.03
CA LEU A 62 -1.19 9.64 15.47
C LEU A 62 -1.11 9.74 13.94
N PHE A 63 -0.27 8.92 13.31
CA PHE A 63 -0.09 8.98 11.87
C PHE A 63 -1.10 8.11 11.13
N VAL A 64 -1.55 8.62 10.00
CA VAL A 64 -2.52 7.99 9.11
C VAL A 64 -1.89 7.77 7.73
N PRO A 65 -1.08 6.71 7.57
CA PRO A 65 -0.29 6.52 6.35
C PRO A 65 -1.08 5.96 5.16
N HIS A 66 -2.40 5.73 5.29
CA HIS A 66 -3.24 5.10 4.25
C HIS A 66 -2.68 3.76 3.71
N GLY A 67 -1.99 3.01 4.57
CA GLY A 67 -1.30 1.78 4.19
C GLY A 67 0.18 1.94 3.81
N ALA A 68 0.76 3.13 3.87
CA ALA A 68 2.20 3.35 3.66
C ALA A 68 3.10 2.77 4.77
N VAL A 69 2.56 2.11 5.80
CA VAL A 69 3.38 1.29 6.74
C VAL A 69 4.16 0.21 5.99
N ALA A 70 3.64 -0.27 4.85
CA ALA A 70 4.37 -1.19 3.98
C ALA A 70 5.40 -0.51 3.07
N ASP A 71 5.54 0.81 3.14
CA ASP A 71 6.46 1.60 2.33
C ASP A 71 7.82 1.72 3.01
N PRO A 72 8.89 1.16 2.43
CA PRO A 72 10.24 1.41 2.91
C PRO A 72 10.57 2.89 2.98
N GLY A 73 9.99 3.71 2.10
CA GLY A 73 10.11 5.17 2.13
C GLY A 73 9.55 5.80 3.40
N HIS A 74 8.45 5.28 3.96
CA HIS A 74 7.94 5.73 5.26
C HIS A 74 8.98 5.46 6.36
N TRP A 75 9.47 4.22 6.44
CA TRP A 75 10.49 3.89 7.43
C TRP A 75 11.76 4.71 7.24
N LEU A 76 12.31 4.79 6.02
CA LEU A 76 13.51 5.56 5.73
C LEU A 76 13.39 7.06 6.09
N ARG A 77 12.21 7.66 5.90
CA ARG A 77 11.98 9.09 6.19
C ARG A 77 11.77 9.35 7.68
N HIS A 78 11.09 8.44 8.38
CA HIS A 78 10.52 8.73 9.69
C HIS A 78 11.21 8.00 10.84
N PHE A 79 11.87 6.85 10.62
CA PHE A 79 12.27 5.97 11.72
C PHE A 79 13.13 6.67 12.79
N SER A 80 14.03 7.58 12.41
CA SER A 80 14.89 8.29 13.37
C SER A 80 14.18 9.41 14.14
N ARG A 81 12.90 9.67 13.84
CA ARG A 81 12.08 10.73 14.42
C ARG A 81 10.76 10.23 15.00
N LEU A 82 10.40 8.97 14.73
CA LEU A 82 9.27 8.32 15.39
C LEU A 82 9.63 8.01 16.84
N ARG A 83 8.72 8.34 17.75
CA ARG A 83 8.90 8.09 19.19
C ARG A 83 8.02 6.98 19.66
N SER A 84 8.40 6.36 20.77
CA SER A 84 7.53 5.37 21.40
C SER A 84 6.22 5.98 21.92
N CYS A 85 6.13 7.28 22.23
CA CYS A 85 4.86 7.94 22.57
C CYS A 85 3.91 8.17 21.38
N ASP A 86 4.40 8.07 20.14
CA ASP A 86 3.57 8.23 18.94
C ASP A 86 2.83 6.92 18.60
N ALA A 87 1.85 6.98 17.70
CA ALA A 87 1.16 5.82 17.17
C ALA A 87 0.85 5.91 15.66
N VAL A 88 0.68 4.77 14.99
CA VAL A 88 0.29 4.62 13.58
C VAL A 88 -1.02 3.88 13.44
N ILE A 89 -1.82 4.31 12.48
CA ILE A 89 -2.95 3.54 11.99
C ILE A 89 -2.46 2.54 10.94
N ALA A 90 -2.67 1.26 11.20
CA ALA A 90 -2.47 0.15 10.28
C ALA A 90 -3.81 -0.27 9.67
N THR A 91 -3.92 -0.30 8.34
CA THR A 91 -5.20 -0.56 7.65
C THR A 91 -5.56 -2.04 7.52
N SER A 92 -4.61 -2.93 7.80
CA SER A 92 -4.78 -4.39 7.69
C SER A 92 -3.85 -5.13 8.65
N ASP A 93 -4.07 -6.44 8.80
CA ASP A 93 -3.19 -7.31 9.59
C ASP A 93 -1.80 -7.41 8.99
N SER A 94 -1.69 -7.32 7.66
CA SER A 94 -0.40 -7.24 6.98
C SER A 94 0.40 -6.01 7.42
N CYS A 95 -0.24 -4.83 7.53
CA CYS A 95 0.44 -3.64 8.08
C CYS A 95 0.88 -3.81 9.53
N VAL A 96 0.06 -4.46 10.36
CA VAL A 96 0.40 -4.74 11.76
C VAL A 96 1.60 -5.69 11.83
N ALA A 97 1.60 -6.76 11.03
CA ALA A 97 2.71 -7.70 10.93
C ALA A 97 3.99 -7.02 10.43
N ILE A 98 3.90 -6.12 9.43
CA ILE A 98 5.02 -5.29 8.95
C ILE A 98 5.59 -4.46 10.07
N HIS A 99 4.73 -3.74 10.77
CA HIS A 99 5.14 -2.93 11.89
C HIS A 99 5.89 -3.76 12.94
N HIS A 100 5.35 -4.91 13.36
CA HIS A 100 5.98 -5.76 14.35
C HIS A 100 7.29 -6.41 13.88
N ALA A 101 7.41 -6.71 12.59
CA ALA A 101 8.64 -7.26 12.02
C ALA A 101 9.77 -6.22 11.99
N LEU A 102 9.45 -4.93 11.81
CA LEU A 102 10.44 -3.87 11.63
C LEU A 102 10.82 -3.14 12.92
N THR A 103 10.12 -3.34 14.04
CA THR A 103 10.31 -2.58 15.30
C THR A 103 10.50 -3.48 16.53
N GLU A 104 11.31 -3.03 17.51
CA GLU A 104 11.60 -3.73 18.79
C GLU A 104 10.73 -3.24 19.96
N ASP A 105 10.78 -3.87 21.14
CA ASP A 105 9.77 -3.77 22.22
C ASP A 105 9.36 -2.38 22.73
N ASP A 106 10.12 -1.30 22.48
CA ASP A 106 9.67 0.10 22.64
C ASP A 106 9.07 0.67 21.33
N ARG A 107 8.12 -0.07 20.77
CA ARG A 107 7.55 0.20 19.44
C ARG A 107 6.79 1.51 19.44
N TYR A 108 6.90 2.25 18.34
CA TYR A 108 5.91 3.24 17.93
C TYR A 108 4.54 2.56 17.89
N GLY A 109 3.52 3.09 18.57
CA GLY A 109 2.27 2.34 18.76
C GLY A 109 1.64 1.93 17.43
N VAL A 110 1.06 0.73 17.31
CA VAL A 110 0.31 0.32 16.11
C VAL A 110 -1.14 0.04 16.47
N ILE A 111 -2.06 0.70 15.76
CA ILE A 111 -3.50 0.58 15.98
C ILE A 111 -4.14 0.15 14.67
N ARG A 112 -4.78 -1.03 14.65
CA ARG A 112 -5.43 -1.54 13.45
C ARG A 112 -6.79 -0.88 13.24
N ILE A 113 -6.95 -0.13 12.15
CA ILE A 113 -8.23 0.45 11.73
C ILE A 113 -8.44 0.22 10.24
N PRO A 114 -9.36 -0.67 9.82
CA PRO A 114 -9.80 -0.78 8.44
C PRO A 114 -10.30 0.56 7.90
N LEU A 115 -10.05 0.88 6.63
CA LEU A 115 -10.60 2.11 6.05
C LEU A 115 -12.12 2.03 5.89
N GLY A 116 -12.78 3.18 5.96
CA GLY A 116 -14.22 3.30 5.77
C GLY A 116 -14.65 3.26 4.30
N VAL A 117 -15.77 2.60 4.04
CA VAL A 117 -16.50 2.61 2.76
C VAL A 117 -17.89 3.23 2.94
N ASP A 118 -18.30 4.04 1.97
CA ASP A 118 -19.63 4.64 1.93
C ASP A 118 -20.66 3.60 1.44
N THR A 119 -21.25 2.85 2.38
CA THR A 119 -22.22 1.80 2.08
C THR A 119 -23.60 2.32 1.66
N GLU A 120 -23.86 3.62 1.76
CA GLU A 120 -25.08 4.24 1.24
C GLU A 120 -24.91 4.62 -0.24
N ARG A 121 -23.70 5.02 -0.61
CA ARG A 121 -23.32 5.23 -1.99
C ARG A 121 -23.11 3.89 -2.70
N PHE A 122 -22.14 3.09 -2.27
CA PHE A 122 -21.85 1.80 -2.87
C PHE A 122 -22.86 0.77 -2.37
N ARG A 123 -23.95 0.63 -3.10
CA ARG A 123 -25.04 -0.31 -2.79
C ARG A 123 -25.65 -0.88 -4.08
N PRO A 124 -26.27 -2.05 -4.01
CA PRO A 124 -27.07 -2.58 -5.10
C PRO A 124 -28.14 -1.59 -5.58
N ASP A 125 -28.24 -1.43 -6.89
CA ASP A 125 -29.27 -0.62 -7.54
C ASP A 125 -29.65 -1.27 -8.89
N GLU A 126 -30.80 -1.94 -8.92
CA GLU A 126 -31.29 -2.65 -10.12
C GLU A 126 -31.68 -1.69 -11.25
N ALA A 127 -32.14 -0.49 -10.92
CA ALA A 127 -32.50 0.50 -11.92
C ALA A 127 -31.25 1.08 -12.59
N ALA A 128 -30.21 1.38 -11.80
CA ALA A 128 -28.90 1.76 -12.31
C ALA A 128 -28.28 0.64 -13.14
N ARG A 129 -28.30 -0.61 -12.65
CA ARG A 129 -27.84 -1.78 -13.40
C ARG A 129 -28.48 -1.87 -14.78
N ALA A 130 -29.81 -1.79 -14.86
CA ALA A 130 -30.53 -1.88 -16.13
C ALA A 130 -30.11 -0.76 -17.10
N ARG A 131 -30.14 0.50 -16.64
CA ARG A 131 -29.75 1.66 -17.46
C ARG A 131 -28.32 1.56 -17.96
N THR A 132 -27.38 1.22 -17.08
CA THR A 132 -25.96 1.16 -17.42
C THR A 132 -25.67 0.00 -18.35
N ARG A 133 -26.29 -1.17 -18.18
CA ARG A 133 -26.12 -2.30 -19.11
C ARG A 133 -26.68 -2.01 -20.50
N THR A 134 -27.78 -1.25 -20.59
CA THR A 134 -28.28 -0.71 -21.87
C THR A 134 -27.27 0.24 -22.51
N ALA A 135 -26.74 1.20 -21.75
CA ALA A 135 -25.74 2.15 -22.24
C ALA A 135 -24.43 1.47 -22.72
N LEU A 136 -24.02 0.38 -22.04
CA LEU A 136 -22.84 -0.41 -22.42
C LEU A 136 -23.10 -1.38 -23.58
N GLY A 137 -24.36 -1.58 -23.99
CA GLY A 137 -24.72 -2.53 -25.05
C GLY A 137 -24.43 -3.99 -24.71
N VAL A 138 -24.42 -4.36 -23.43
CA VAL A 138 -24.04 -5.71 -22.98
C VAL A 138 -25.21 -6.67 -22.80
N GLY A 139 -26.45 -6.18 -22.79
CA GLY A 139 -27.65 -7.02 -22.60
C GLY A 139 -27.54 -7.87 -21.33
N ASP A 140 -27.73 -9.19 -21.47
CA ASP A 140 -27.57 -10.19 -20.39
C ASP A 140 -26.20 -10.86 -20.37
N ALA A 141 -25.25 -10.41 -21.20
CA ALA A 141 -23.91 -10.97 -21.22
C ALA A 141 -23.20 -10.79 -19.86
N PRO A 142 -22.46 -11.79 -19.36
CA PRO A 142 -21.70 -11.62 -18.12
C PRO A 142 -20.71 -10.45 -18.22
N LEU A 143 -20.74 -9.54 -17.25
CA LEU A 143 -19.90 -8.34 -17.23
C LEU A 143 -18.94 -8.36 -16.04
N LEU A 144 -17.65 -8.44 -16.30
CA LEU A 144 -16.61 -8.21 -15.29
C LEU A 144 -16.31 -6.72 -15.18
N LEU A 145 -16.00 -6.24 -13.97
CA LEU A 145 -15.41 -4.93 -13.74
C LEU A 145 -13.96 -5.08 -13.33
N TRP A 146 -13.09 -4.30 -13.96
CA TRP A 146 -11.74 -4.03 -13.48
C TRP A 146 -11.62 -2.52 -13.28
N THR A 147 -11.28 -2.10 -12.07
CA THR A 147 -11.01 -0.69 -11.78
C THR A 147 -9.81 -0.55 -10.86
N ALA A 148 -8.82 0.22 -11.31
CA ALA A 148 -7.62 0.55 -10.57
C ALA A 148 -6.83 1.61 -11.35
N GLY A 149 -5.81 2.19 -10.71
CA GLY A 149 -4.86 3.02 -11.44
C GLY A 149 -4.05 2.23 -12.47
N CYS A 150 -3.69 2.83 -13.60
CA CYS A 150 -3.08 2.14 -14.74
C CYS A 150 -1.57 1.89 -14.52
N ALA A 151 -1.23 1.11 -13.50
CA ALA A 151 0.13 0.72 -13.15
C ALA A 151 0.35 -0.79 -13.39
N PRO A 152 1.55 -1.24 -13.81
CA PRO A 152 1.83 -2.66 -14.05
C PRO A 152 1.44 -3.57 -12.87
N GLU A 153 1.62 -3.08 -11.64
CA GLU A 153 1.36 -3.80 -10.40
C GLU A 153 -0.14 -3.96 -10.08
N LYS A 154 -1.02 -3.25 -10.79
CA LYS A 154 -2.47 -3.52 -10.77
C LYS A 154 -2.86 -4.72 -11.63
N ASN A 155 -1.88 -5.27 -12.37
CA ASN A 155 -1.90 -6.62 -12.93
C ASN A 155 -3.03 -6.85 -13.95
N LEU A 156 -3.37 -5.82 -14.74
CA LEU A 156 -4.38 -5.89 -15.79
C LEU A 156 -4.06 -7.00 -16.80
N ALA A 157 -2.78 -7.23 -17.11
CA ALA A 157 -2.37 -8.31 -18.01
C ALA A 157 -2.85 -9.71 -17.55
N ASN A 158 -2.79 -10.02 -16.26
CA ASN A 158 -3.33 -11.28 -15.74
C ASN A 158 -4.85 -11.27 -15.65
N ALA A 159 -5.49 -10.11 -15.47
CA ALA A 159 -6.95 -9.99 -15.55
C ALA A 159 -7.46 -10.26 -17.00
N LEU A 160 -6.71 -9.84 -18.02
CA LEU A 160 -7.00 -10.15 -19.43
C LEU A 160 -6.83 -11.64 -19.73
N GLN A 161 -5.81 -12.31 -19.16
CA GLN A 161 -5.65 -13.76 -19.28
C GLN A 161 -6.76 -14.53 -18.53
N LEU A 162 -7.19 -14.04 -17.36
CA LEU A 162 -8.36 -14.57 -16.67
C LEU A 162 -9.62 -14.45 -17.53
N LEU A 163 -9.83 -13.30 -18.17
CA LEU A 163 -10.94 -13.08 -19.11
C LEU A 163 -10.90 -14.07 -20.28
N GLU A 164 -9.72 -14.35 -20.84
CA GLU A 164 -9.55 -15.35 -21.90
C GLU A 164 -9.97 -16.75 -21.41
N GLY A 165 -9.51 -17.17 -20.24
CA GLY A 165 -9.90 -18.44 -19.63
C GLY A 165 -11.41 -18.56 -19.43
N ILE A 166 -12.06 -17.48 -18.96
CA ILE A 166 -13.52 -17.43 -18.78
C ILE A 166 -14.26 -17.45 -20.13
N ALA A 167 -13.75 -16.73 -21.13
CA ALA A 167 -14.38 -16.61 -22.44
C ALA A 167 -14.48 -17.95 -23.20
N ARG A 168 -13.62 -18.91 -22.90
CA ARG A 168 -13.71 -20.28 -23.45
C ARG A 168 -14.99 -21.01 -23.01
N ALA A 169 -15.45 -20.77 -21.78
CA ALA A 169 -16.68 -21.34 -21.25
C ALA A 169 -17.90 -20.42 -21.43
N LEU A 170 -17.69 -19.11 -21.42
CA LEU A 170 -18.73 -18.08 -21.54
C LEU A 170 -18.41 -17.14 -22.71
N PRO A 171 -18.71 -17.53 -23.97
CA PRO A 171 -18.33 -16.75 -25.16
C PRO A 171 -18.91 -15.35 -25.23
N GLY A 172 -19.94 -15.02 -24.43
CA GLY A 172 -20.53 -13.69 -24.33
C GLY A 172 -19.83 -12.75 -23.35
N VAL A 173 -18.93 -13.24 -22.47
CA VAL A 173 -18.35 -12.43 -21.37
C VAL A 173 -17.68 -11.14 -21.88
N ARG A 174 -17.91 -10.05 -21.16
CA ARG A 174 -17.38 -8.70 -21.38
C ARG A 174 -16.61 -8.25 -20.15
N MET A 175 -15.69 -7.29 -20.31
CA MET A 175 -15.01 -6.65 -19.19
C MET A 175 -15.02 -5.12 -19.36
N ALA A 176 -15.64 -4.42 -18.42
CA ALA A 176 -15.51 -2.99 -18.27
C ALA A 176 -14.19 -2.66 -17.56
N ILE A 177 -13.37 -1.82 -18.18
CA ILE A 177 -12.09 -1.35 -17.64
C ILE A 177 -12.22 0.13 -17.35
N LEU A 178 -12.12 0.48 -16.07
CA LEU A 178 -12.06 1.86 -15.61
C LEU A 178 -10.67 2.15 -15.03
N ALA A 179 -9.86 2.85 -15.80
CA ALA A 179 -8.50 3.27 -15.40
C ALA A 179 -8.48 4.75 -15.01
N ASP A 180 -7.53 5.16 -14.16
CA ASP A 180 -7.30 6.56 -13.80
C ASP A 180 -6.58 7.37 -14.90
N ASP A 181 -5.99 6.69 -15.88
CA ASP A 181 -5.28 7.25 -17.02
C ASP A 181 -5.32 6.28 -18.22
N ASP A 182 -5.47 6.84 -19.42
CA ASP A 182 -5.51 6.14 -20.70
C ASP A 182 -4.11 5.86 -21.29
N ALA A 183 -3.02 6.41 -20.75
CA ALA A 183 -1.66 6.25 -21.31
C ALA A 183 -1.21 4.79 -21.49
N ARG A 184 -1.76 3.88 -20.67
CA ARG A 184 -1.44 2.45 -20.70
C ARG A 184 -2.47 1.60 -21.45
N ARG A 185 -3.52 2.22 -21.99
CA ARG A 185 -4.50 1.55 -22.84
C ARG A 185 -3.89 0.93 -24.10
N PRO A 186 -3.04 1.61 -24.90
CA PRO A 186 -2.46 1.01 -26.12
C PRO A 186 -1.72 -0.32 -25.88
N PRO A 187 -0.73 -0.41 -24.97
CA PRO A 187 -0.02 -1.68 -24.75
C PRO A 187 -0.93 -2.77 -24.15
N MET A 188 -1.97 -2.42 -23.39
CA MET A 188 -2.93 -3.40 -22.86
C MET A 188 -3.92 -3.89 -23.93
N LEU A 189 -4.25 -3.07 -24.93
CA LEU A 189 -4.97 -3.50 -26.11
C LEU A 189 -4.15 -4.51 -26.93
N ASP A 190 -2.83 -4.34 -27.03
CA ASP A 190 -1.97 -5.31 -27.71
C ASP A 190 -1.94 -6.66 -26.99
N VAL A 191 -1.84 -6.65 -25.66
CA VAL A 191 -1.99 -7.86 -24.83
C VAL A 191 -3.38 -8.50 -25.03
N ALA A 192 -4.44 -7.70 -25.07
CA ALA A 192 -5.79 -8.18 -25.28
C ALA A 192 -6.00 -8.78 -26.68
N ARG A 193 -5.38 -8.21 -27.72
CA ARG A 193 -5.38 -8.73 -29.09
C ARG A 193 -4.64 -10.05 -29.17
N ALA A 194 -3.44 -10.11 -28.59
CA ALA A 194 -2.65 -11.34 -28.51
C ALA A 194 -3.39 -12.46 -27.77
N SER A 195 -4.22 -12.10 -26.79
CA SER A 195 -5.05 -13.03 -26.03
C SER A 195 -6.44 -13.26 -26.65
N GLY A 196 -6.77 -12.67 -27.81
CA GLY A 196 -8.07 -12.84 -28.47
C GLY A 196 -9.29 -12.28 -27.72
N VAL A 197 -9.09 -11.37 -26.75
CA VAL A 197 -10.16 -10.79 -25.93
C VAL A 197 -10.39 -9.30 -26.15
N ALA A 198 -9.67 -8.66 -27.10
CA ALA A 198 -9.76 -7.23 -27.36
C ALA A 198 -11.21 -6.74 -27.59
N GLU A 199 -11.97 -7.47 -28.42
CA GLU A 199 -13.37 -7.14 -28.73
C GLU A 199 -14.31 -7.24 -27.53
N ARG A 200 -13.88 -7.85 -26.41
CA ARG A 200 -14.67 -8.05 -25.18
C ARG A 200 -14.52 -6.89 -24.20
N LEU A 201 -13.59 -5.98 -24.45
CA LEU A 201 -13.25 -4.90 -23.53
C LEU A 201 -14.11 -3.67 -23.77
N ILE A 202 -14.57 -3.06 -22.70
CA ILE A 202 -15.27 -1.78 -22.70
C ILE A 202 -14.44 -0.80 -21.88
N TRP A 203 -13.72 0.09 -22.56
CA TRP A 203 -12.80 1.03 -21.93
C TRP A 203 -13.53 2.30 -21.52
N HIS A 204 -13.35 2.70 -20.27
CA HIS A 204 -13.81 3.95 -19.72
C HIS A 204 -12.60 4.80 -19.30
N SER A 205 -12.59 6.06 -19.74
CA SER A 205 -11.77 7.10 -19.11
C SER A 205 -12.29 7.37 -17.68
N PRO A 206 -11.55 8.10 -16.83
CA PRO A 206 -12.00 8.43 -15.49
C PRO A 206 -13.42 9.00 -15.49
N VAL A 207 -14.27 8.46 -14.62
CA VAL A 207 -15.67 8.85 -14.49
C VAL A 207 -15.93 9.52 -13.15
N ASP A 208 -17.04 10.25 -13.08
CA ASP A 208 -17.47 10.85 -11.83
C ASP A 208 -17.88 9.78 -10.79
N PRO A 209 -18.04 10.20 -9.52
CA PRO A 209 -18.49 9.35 -8.44
C PRO A 209 -19.77 8.52 -8.68
N GLU A 210 -20.76 9.04 -9.38
CA GLU A 210 -22.06 8.38 -9.61
C GLU A 210 -21.93 7.32 -10.70
N ALA A 211 -21.26 7.67 -11.80
CA ALA A 211 -20.97 6.73 -12.89
C ALA A 211 -20.10 5.54 -12.43
N LEU A 212 -19.17 5.75 -11.49
CA LEU A 212 -18.43 4.64 -10.86
C LEU A 212 -19.36 3.67 -10.14
N ASN A 213 -20.35 4.19 -9.41
CA ASN A 213 -21.33 3.37 -8.69
C ASN A 213 -22.21 2.59 -9.65
N ASP A 214 -22.66 3.25 -10.72
CA ASP A 214 -23.43 2.64 -11.80
C ASP A 214 -22.69 1.48 -12.47
N LEU A 215 -21.35 1.58 -12.62
CA LEU A 215 -20.51 0.48 -13.10
C LEU A 215 -20.46 -0.70 -12.12
N TYR A 216 -20.33 -0.44 -10.80
CA TYR A 216 -20.41 -1.50 -9.79
C TYR A 216 -21.77 -2.21 -9.79
N ALA A 217 -22.87 -1.47 -9.97
CA ALA A 217 -24.22 -2.03 -10.09
C ALA A 217 -24.40 -2.86 -11.37
N ALA A 218 -23.83 -2.40 -12.49
CA ALA A 218 -23.91 -3.06 -13.79
C ALA A 218 -23.11 -4.37 -13.88
N ALA A 219 -21.95 -4.42 -13.23
CA ALA A 219 -21.03 -5.56 -13.25
C ALA A 219 -21.60 -6.77 -12.51
N ASP A 220 -21.16 -7.97 -12.89
CA ASP A 220 -21.51 -9.28 -12.33
C ASP A 220 -20.43 -9.84 -11.39
N ALA A 221 -19.17 -9.44 -11.59
CA ALA A 221 -18.10 -9.59 -10.60
C ALA A 221 -17.01 -8.53 -10.76
N LEU A 222 -16.26 -8.26 -9.69
CA LEU A 222 -15.02 -7.46 -9.71
C LEU A 222 -13.80 -8.39 -9.86
N VAL A 223 -12.83 -7.99 -10.69
CA VAL A 223 -11.51 -8.61 -10.75
C VAL A 223 -10.46 -7.65 -10.16
N HIS A 224 -9.75 -8.08 -9.11
CA HIS A 224 -8.76 -7.28 -8.40
C HIS A 224 -7.47 -8.05 -8.11
N LEU A 225 -6.65 -8.27 -9.14
CA LEU A 225 -5.45 -9.12 -9.09
C LEU A 225 -4.16 -8.37 -8.76
N THR A 226 -4.26 -7.22 -8.07
CA THR A 226 -3.09 -6.40 -7.82
C THR A 226 -2.06 -7.11 -6.96
N LEU A 227 -0.80 -6.93 -7.32
CA LEU A 227 0.36 -7.34 -6.52
C LEU A 227 1.15 -6.10 -6.07
N MET A 228 0.47 -4.95 -6.05
CA MET A 228 1.05 -3.66 -5.68
C MET A 228 1.43 -3.70 -4.21
N TRP A 229 2.65 -3.28 -3.92
CA TRP A 229 3.18 -3.37 -2.57
C TRP A 229 2.59 -2.34 -1.59
N LYS A 230 1.95 -1.30 -2.11
CA LYS A 230 1.14 -0.37 -1.31
C LYS A 230 -0.30 -0.83 -1.14
N GLU A 231 -0.69 -1.98 -1.72
CA GLU A 231 -2.06 -2.47 -1.56
C GLU A 231 -2.23 -3.13 -0.19
N ASN A 232 -2.55 -2.30 0.79
CA ASN A 232 -2.67 -2.69 2.20
C ASN A 232 -4.10 -2.58 2.74
N PHE A 233 -5.07 -2.33 1.85
CA PHE A 233 -6.49 -2.37 2.19
C PHE A 233 -7.34 -2.80 0.99
N GLY A 234 -7.20 -2.21 -0.19
CA GLY A 234 -8.08 -2.48 -1.32
C GLY A 234 -9.44 -1.80 -1.18
N LEU A 235 -9.46 -0.46 -1.27
CA LEU A 235 -10.71 0.31 -1.27
C LEU A 235 -11.68 -0.19 -2.34
N THR A 236 -11.19 -0.50 -3.55
CA THR A 236 -11.98 -1.09 -4.63
C THR A 236 -12.63 -2.43 -4.24
N LEU A 237 -11.92 -3.28 -3.49
CA LEU A 237 -12.45 -4.55 -2.98
C LEU A 237 -13.54 -4.29 -1.92
N ALA A 238 -13.34 -3.31 -1.03
CA ALA A 238 -14.35 -2.90 -0.05
C ALA A 238 -15.61 -2.30 -0.71
N GLU A 239 -15.45 -1.47 -1.73
CA GLU A 239 -16.53 -0.87 -2.52
C GLU A 239 -17.35 -1.93 -3.27
N ALA A 240 -16.69 -2.90 -3.91
CA ALA A 240 -17.38 -4.00 -4.57
C ALA A 240 -18.18 -4.85 -3.59
N GLN A 241 -17.60 -5.18 -2.43
CA GLN A 241 -18.34 -5.86 -1.37
C GLN A 241 -19.57 -5.06 -0.94
N ALA A 242 -19.43 -3.75 -0.71
CA ALA A 242 -20.54 -2.86 -0.35
C ALA A 242 -21.63 -2.80 -1.45
N ALA A 243 -21.25 -2.87 -2.73
CA ALA A 243 -22.16 -3.01 -3.85
C ALA A 243 -22.76 -4.43 -4.02
N GLY A 244 -22.46 -5.36 -3.09
CA GLY A 244 -22.91 -6.76 -3.11
C GLY A 244 -22.25 -7.61 -4.20
N LEU A 245 -21.21 -7.10 -4.86
CA LEU A 245 -20.55 -7.70 -6.01
C LEU A 245 -19.58 -8.81 -5.55
N PRO A 246 -19.63 -10.01 -6.16
CA PRO A 246 -18.60 -11.02 -5.96
C PRO A 246 -17.23 -10.50 -6.41
N VAL A 247 -16.17 -10.86 -5.70
CA VAL A 247 -14.81 -10.38 -5.99
C VAL A 247 -13.86 -11.55 -6.21
N PHE A 248 -13.10 -11.48 -7.29
CA PHE A 248 -11.98 -12.37 -7.58
C PHE A 248 -10.69 -11.58 -7.43
N ALA A 249 -9.95 -11.83 -6.35
CA ALA A 249 -8.81 -11.01 -5.96
C ALA A 249 -7.55 -11.84 -5.71
N SER A 250 -6.39 -11.19 -5.67
CA SER A 250 -5.15 -11.79 -5.18
C SER A 250 -5.16 -11.90 -3.65
N ALA A 251 -4.63 -12.98 -3.11
CA ALA A 251 -4.28 -13.11 -1.69
C ALA A 251 -2.98 -12.34 -1.39
N TRP A 252 -2.98 -11.02 -1.62
CA TRP A 252 -1.79 -10.16 -1.51
C TRP A 252 -2.00 -9.01 -0.53
N GLY A 253 -0.96 -8.71 0.25
CA GLY A 253 -0.91 -7.54 1.14
C GLY A 253 -2.10 -7.50 2.10
N GLY A 254 -2.82 -6.38 2.12
CA GLY A 254 -3.97 -6.18 3.00
C GLY A 254 -5.30 -6.70 2.47
N LEU A 255 -5.37 -7.20 1.23
CA LEU A 255 -6.63 -7.64 0.62
C LEU A 255 -7.36 -8.74 1.43
N PRO A 256 -6.67 -9.76 1.99
CA PRO A 256 -7.34 -10.76 2.83
C PRO A 256 -8.02 -10.17 4.07
N SER A 257 -7.41 -9.16 4.72
CA SER A 257 -8.00 -8.52 5.92
C SER A 257 -9.26 -7.71 5.61
N THR A 258 -9.45 -7.29 4.35
CA THR A 258 -10.59 -6.49 3.91
C THR A 258 -11.80 -7.34 3.55
N VAL A 259 -11.63 -8.66 3.41
CA VAL A 259 -12.74 -9.59 3.17
C VAL A 259 -13.67 -9.63 4.38
N CYS A 260 -14.92 -9.23 4.13
CA CYS A 260 -15.99 -9.25 5.13
C CYS A 260 -16.99 -10.38 4.87
N ALA A 261 -17.21 -10.72 3.60
CA ALA A 261 -18.12 -11.75 3.13
C ALA A 261 -17.35 -12.83 2.33
N PRO A 262 -16.69 -13.79 3.00
CA PRO A 262 -15.79 -14.75 2.36
C PRO A 262 -16.47 -15.63 1.30
N GLU A 263 -17.78 -15.88 1.41
CA GLU A 263 -18.58 -16.62 0.42
C GLU A 263 -18.76 -15.85 -0.91
N ARG A 264 -18.44 -14.56 -0.92
CA ARG A 264 -18.49 -13.68 -2.09
C ARG A 264 -17.11 -13.30 -2.62
N VAL A 265 -16.04 -13.63 -1.91
CA VAL A 265 -14.67 -13.29 -2.32
C VAL A 265 -13.85 -14.56 -2.51
N VAL A 266 -13.33 -14.75 -3.72
CA VAL A 266 -12.37 -15.82 -4.01
C VAL A 266 -10.99 -15.19 -4.13
N LEU A 267 -10.09 -15.62 -3.25
CA LEU A 267 -8.69 -15.19 -3.27
C LEU A 267 -7.84 -16.20 -4.04
N ALA A 268 -7.07 -15.73 -5.01
CA ALA A 268 -6.04 -16.52 -5.67
C ALA A 268 -4.76 -16.49 -4.83
N ASP A 269 -4.16 -17.66 -4.66
CA ASP A 269 -2.86 -17.78 -4.03
C ASP A 269 -1.82 -16.91 -4.75
N THR A 270 -0.93 -16.33 -3.95
CA THR A 270 0.16 -15.51 -4.46
C THR A 270 1.46 -15.95 -3.82
N TRP A 271 2.55 -15.85 -4.56
CA TRP A 271 3.88 -16.17 -4.07
C TRP A 271 4.89 -15.16 -4.59
N VAL A 272 6.02 -15.10 -3.92
CA VAL A 272 7.17 -14.33 -4.39
C VAL A 272 8.22 -15.33 -4.87
N VAL A 273 8.59 -15.24 -6.13
CA VAL A 273 9.76 -15.93 -6.70
C VAL A 273 10.82 -14.91 -7.04
N ARG A 274 12.02 -15.38 -7.40
CA ARG A 274 13.15 -14.53 -7.73
C ARG A 274 12.82 -13.52 -8.84
N GLU A 275 12.02 -13.94 -9.81
CA GLU A 275 11.55 -13.14 -10.95
C GLU A 275 10.33 -12.27 -10.61
N GLY A 276 10.04 -12.11 -9.31
CA GLY A 276 9.00 -11.24 -8.80
C GLY A 276 7.75 -11.97 -8.28
N ARG A 277 6.71 -11.18 -8.04
CA ARG A 277 5.44 -11.66 -7.48
C ARG A 277 4.62 -12.38 -8.52
N ARG A 278 3.88 -13.39 -8.10
CA ARG A 278 3.01 -14.20 -8.95
C ARG A 278 1.66 -14.37 -8.27
N VAL A 279 0.64 -14.59 -9.09
CA VAL A 279 -0.73 -14.90 -8.68
C VAL A 279 -1.22 -16.08 -9.49
N GLN A 280 -1.85 -17.07 -8.85
CA GLN A 280 -2.47 -18.21 -9.52
C GLN A 280 -3.84 -17.83 -10.08
N TRP A 281 -3.86 -16.89 -11.01
CA TRP A 281 -5.09 -16.39 -11.61
C TRP A 281 -5.89 -17.50 -12.31
N GLN A 282 -5.22 -18.57 -12.79
CA GLN A 282 -5.87 -19.72 -13.42
C GLN A 282 -6.86 -20.42 -12.47
N ALA A 283 -6.55 -20.46 -11.18
CA ALA A 283 -7.43 -21.06 -10.17
C ALA A 283 -8.75 -20.30 -10.00
N LEU A 284 -8.81 -19.04 -10.47
CA LEU A 284 -10.02 -18.24 -10.45
C LEU A 284 -10.96 -18.55 -11.62
N VAL A 285 -10.50 -19.20 -12.70
CA VAL A 285 -11.34 -19.45 -13.88
C VAL A 285 -12.58 -20.30 -13.53
N PRO A 286 -12.46 -21.49 -12.88
CA PRO A 286 -13.65 -22.29 -12.55
C PRO A 286 -14.67 -21.57 -11.64
N PRO A 287 -14.29 -20.94 -10.50
CA PRO A 287 -15.27 -20.25 -9.66
C PRO A 287 -15.84 -18.99 -10.33
N CYS A 288 -15.07 -18.29 -11.19
CA CYS A 288 -15.59 -17.21 -12.04
C CYS A 288 -16.70 -17.73 -12.95
N VAL A 289 -16.43 -18.78 -13.73
CA VAL A 289 -17.39 -19.36 -14.66
C VAL A 289 -18.63 -19.85 -13.91
N ALA A 290 -18.45 -20.57 -12.80
CA ALA A 290 -19.56 -21.06 -11.98
C ALA A 290 -20.45 -19.91 -11.47
N ARG A 291 -19.86 -18.79 -11.03
CA ARG A 291 -20.60 -17.62 -10.57
C ARG A 291 -21.32 -16.91 -11.71
N LEU A 292 -20.63 -16.65 -12.82
CA LEU A 292 -21.15 -15.90 -13.97
C LEU A 292 -22.17 -16.68 -14.81
N SER A 293 -22.21 -18.01 -14.67
CA SER A 293 -23.24 -18.84 -15.32
C SER A 293 -24.58 -18.82 -14.59
N GLN A 294 -24.63 -18.31 -13.36
CA GLN A 294 -25.87 -18.20 -12.61
C GLN A 294 -26.69 -16.99 -13.10
N PRO A 295 -28.03 -17.10 -13.15
CA PRO A 295 -28.88 -15.96 -13.42
C PRO A 295 -28.63 -14.84 -12.41
N HIS A 296 -28.72 -13.58 -12.87
CA HIS A 296 -28.67 -12.44 -11.97
C HIS A 296 -29.77 -12.54 -10.92
N THR A 297 -29.39 -12.33 -9.66
CA THR A 297 -30.31 -12.19 -8.55
C THR A 297 -30.08 -10.84 -7.89
N PRO A 298 -31.16 -10.12 -7.51
CA PRO A 298 -31.02 -8.86 -6.81
C PRO A 298 -30.10 -9.00 -5.59
N ARG A 299 -29.10 -8.13 -5.53
CA ARG A 299 -28.08 -8.23 -4.50
C ARG A 299 -28.58 -7.62 -3.19
N ILE A 300 -28.26 -8.31 -2.11
CA ILE A 300 -28.38 -7.79 -0.75
C ILE A 300 -26.97 -7.57 -0.24
N VAL A 301 -26.73 -6.43 0.40
CA VAL A 301 -25.46 -6.14 1.07
C VAL A 301 -25.46 -6.87 2.41
N PRO A 302 -24.53 -7.81 2.64
CA PRO A 302 -24.36 -8.42 3.95
C PRO A 302 -24.18 -7.34 5.05
N GLU A 303 -24.88 -7.50 6.17
CA GLU A 303 -24.83 -6.56 7.30
C GLU A 303 -23.41 -6.44 7.86
N GLU A 304 -22.62 -7.51 7.75
CA GLU A 304 -21.23 -7.61 8.17
C GLU A 304 -20.34 -6.55 7.49
N ILE A 305 -20.63 -6.20 6.23
CA ILE A 305 -19.85 -5.20 5.49
C ILE A 305 -20.10 -3.82 6.08
N ARG A 306 -21.36 -3.47 6.36
CA ARG A 306 -21.72 -2.22 7.03
C ARG A 306 -21.15 -2.15 8.44
N ALA A 307 -21.22 -3.25 9.20
CA ALA A 307 -20.74 -3.36 10.56
C ALA A 307 -19.20 -3.31 10.70
N ARG A 308 -18.47 -3.77 9.68
CA ARG A 308 -16.99 -3.83 9.68
C ARG A 308 -16.33 -2.67 8.94
N LEU A 309 -16.90 -2.22 7.81
CA LEU A 309 -16.27 -1.25 6.91
C LEU A 309 -17.08 0.04 6.74
N GLY A 310 -18.32 0.14 7.23
CA GLY A 310 -19.14 1.34 7.06
C GLY A 310 -18.51 2.59 7.69
N LEU A 311 -18.78 3.77 7.13
CA LEU A 311 -18.23 5.05 7.62
C LEU A 311 -18.51 5.32 9.10
N GLY A 312 -19.67 4.91 9.61
CA GLY A 312 -19.99 5.03 11.04
C GLY A 312 -19.09 4.17 11.93
N ARG A 313 -18.77 2.94 11.48
CA ARG A 313 -17.81 2.07 12.16
C ARG A 313 -16.40 2.66 12.12
N PHE A 314 -15.97 3.13 10.95
CA PHE A 314 -14.67 3.77 10.78
C PHE A 314 -14.50 4.97 11.71
N ALA A 315 -15.51 5.84 11.82
CA ALA A 315 -15.48 6.99 12.72
C ALA A 315 -15.36 6.56 14.20
N HIS A 316 -16.08 5.51 14.61
CA HIS A 316 -15.99 4.97 15.96
C HIS A 316 -14.61 4.38 16.26
N ASP A 317 -14.03 3.59 15.35
CA ASP A 317 -12.70 3.01 15.55
C ASP A 317 -11.62 4.10 15.57
N LEU A 318 -11.78 5.18 14.79
CA LEU A 318 -10.88 6.33 14.80
C LEU A 318 -10.93 7.10 16.12
N GLU A 319 -12.11 7.32 16.70
CA GLU A 319 -12.29 7.90 18.04
C GLU A 319 -11.51 7.09 19.09
N ARG A 320 -11.67 5.77 19.09
CA ARG A 320 -10.94 4.87 19.99
C ARG A 320 -9.43 4.89 19.76
N ALA A 321 -8.98 5.06 18.52
CA ALA A 321 -7.55 5.16 18.21
C ALA A 321 -6.93 6.45 18.72
N VAL A 322 -7.65 7.57 18.64
CA VAL A 322 -7.24 8.84 19.25
C VAL A 322 -7.12 8.67 20.77
N GLU A 323 -8.11 8.07 21.41
CA GLU A 323 -8.08 7.80 22.86
C GLU A 323 -6.90 6.91 23.24
N ALA A 324 -6.64 5.85 22.48
CA ALA A 324 -5.51 4.95 22.70
C ALA A 324 -4.16 5.66 22.51
N ALA A 325 -4.03 6.53 21.50
CA ALA A 325 -2.83 7.33 21.28
C ALA A 325 -2.59 8.33 22.41
N LEU A 326 -3.65 9.00 22.91
CA LEU A 326 -3.59 9.90 24.07
C LEU A 326 -3.26 9.16 25.38
N ALA A 327 -3.75 7.94 25.55
CA ALA A 327 -3.40 7.11 26.70
C ALA A 327 -1.92 6.71 26.64
N ARG A 328 -1.47 6.25 25.47
CA ARG A 328 -0.08 5.88 25.22
C ARG A 328 0.87 7.02 25.48
N SER A 329 0.54 8.23 25.02
CA SER A 329 1.42 9.38 25.17
C SER A 329 1.69 9.81 26.61
N LYS A 330 0.84 9.37 27.55
CA LYS A 330 1.02 9.62 29.00
C LYS A 330 1.96 8.62 29.67
N THR A 331 2.14 7.43 29.09
CA THR A 331 2.87 6.33 29.72
C THR A 331 4.16 5.96 28.99
N ALA A 332 4.20 6.14 27.68
CA ALA A 332 5.34 5.79 26.85
C ALA A 332 6.39 6.90 26.83
N SER A 333 7.64 6.52 26.55
CA SER A 333 8.75 7.45 26.46
C SER A 333 8.62 8.36 25.23
N ARG A 334 9.28 9.52 25.29
CA ARG A 334 9.45 10.39 24.12
C ARG A 334 10.72 10.05 23.32
N GLU A 335 11.47 9.04 23.75
CA GLU A 335 12.67 8.59 23.06
C GLU A 335 12.34 7.99 21.66
N PRO A 336 13.30 8.06 20.72
CA PRO A 336 13.19 7.39 19.43
C PRO A 336 12.93 5.89 19.53
N ILE A 337 12.21 5.37 18.55
CA ILE A 337 12.02 3.92 18.43
C ILE A 337 13.30 3.21 18.02
N THR A 338 13.40 1.94 18.44
CA THR A 338 14.43 1.03 17.94
C THR A 338 13.85 0.14 16.83
N LEU A 339 14.52 0.12 15.68
CA LEU A 339 14.21 -0.82 14.59
C LEU A 339 14.79 -2.19 14.91
N SER A 340 14.08 -3.25 14.54
CA SER A 340 14.60 -4.63 14.61
C SER A 340 15.77 -4.85 13.65
N ALA A 341 16.45 -6.00 13.72
CA ALA A 341 17.47 -6.36 12.72
C ALA A 341 16.93 -6.29 11.27
N ALA A 342 15.73 -6.82 11.03
CA ALA A 342 15.06 -6.76 9.73
C ALA A 342 14.65 -5.32 9.35
N GLY A 343 14.24 -4.52 10.34
CA GLY A 343 13.95 -3.09 10.16
C GLY A 343 15.17 -2.29 9.72
N ARG A 344 16.30 -2.47 10.42
CA ARG A 344 17.58 -1.83 10.10
C ARG A 344 18.07 -2.22 8.71
N GLU A 345 18.03 -3.51 8.39
CA GLU A 345 18.41 -4.00 7.06
C GLU A 345 17.55 -3.39 5.94
N THR A 346 16.23 -3.38 6.13
CA THR A 346 15.28 -2.79 5.18
C THR A 346 15.60 -1.32 4.91
N VAL A 347 15.78 -0.52 5.96
CA VAL A 347 16.05 0.91 5.85
C VAL A 347 17.39 1.17 5.18
N LEU A 348 18.44 0.45 5.55
CA LEU A 348 19.79 0.61 5.00
C LEU A 348 19.86 0.23 3.51
N ARG A 349 19.24 -0.88 3.11
CA ARG A 349 19.16 -1.28 1.69
C ARG A 349 18.45 -0.22 0.87
N PHE A 350 17.32 0.30 1.36
CA PHE A 350 16.56 1.31 0.64
C PHE A 350 17.30 2.65 0.55
N ALA A 351 18.00 3.05 1.62
CA ALA A 351 18.89 4.19 1.61
C ALA A 351 20.02 4.04 0.56
N SER A 352 20.64 2.85 0.49
CA SER A 352 21.67 2.53 -0.49
C SER A 352 21.19 2.69 -1.93
N GLU A 353 19.99 2.19 -2.23
CA GLU A 353 19.39 2.33 -3.56
C GLU A 353 19.10 3.79 -3.90
N ALA A 354 18.58 4.55 -2.93
CA ALA A 354 18.30 5.97 -3.10
C ALA A 354 19.57 6.79 -3.44
N ALA A 355 20.72 6.43 -2.86
CA ALA A 355 22.01 7.10 -3.09
C ALA A 355 22.47 7.03 -4.55
N ARG A 356 22.11 5.95 -5.24
CA ARG A 356 22.62 5.62 -6.57
C ARG A 356 21.81 6.24 -7.70
N HIS A 357 20.62 6.75 -7.38
CA HIS A 357 19.80 7.49 -8.35
C HIS A 357 19.43 8.87 -7.78
N PRO A 358 20.43 9.75 -7.60
CA PRO A 358 20.19 11.10 -7.10
C PRO A 358 19.20 11.81 -8.03
N GLY A 359 18.14 12.39 -7.44
CA GLY A 359 17.06 13.07 -8.16
C GLY A 359 15.84 12.22 -8.49
N ARG A 360 15.86 10.90 -8.25
CA ARG A 360 14.64 10.08 -8.26
C ARG A 360 13.94 10.15 -6.91
N ASP A 361 12.61 10.32 -6.92
CA ASP A 361 11.84 10.23 -5.69
C ASP A 361 11.91 8.78 -5.15
N THR A 362 11.87 8.62 -3.84
CA THR A 362 11.68 7.35 -3.13
C THR A 362 10.58 6.47 -3.74
N ALA A 363 9.49 7.05 -4.26
CA ALA A 363 8.46 6.26 -4.94
C ALA A 363 8.96 5.64 -6.25
N GLU A 364 9.84 6.31 -6.99
CA GLU A 364 10.50 5.80 -8.20
C GLU A 364 11.59 4.78 -7.89
N LEU A 365 12.36 5.03 -6.83
CA LEU A 365 13.37 4.11 -6.31
C LEU A 365 12.74 2.80 -5.83
N CYS A 366 11.62 2.88 -5.10
CA CYS A 366 10.79 1.72 -4.77
C CYS A 366 10.35 1.00 -6.05
N ARG A 367 9.80 1.70 -7.06
CA ARG A 367 9.39 1.06 -8.32
C ARG A 367 10.55 0.31 -9.01
N GLY A 368 11.76 0.88 -9.01
CA GLY A 368 12.97 0.29 -9.61
C GLY A 368 13.51 -0.94 -8.88
N ALA A 369 13.66 -0.86 -7.55
CA ALA A 369 14.11 -1.99 -6.72
C ALA A 369 13.14 -3.19 -6.74
N ASN A 370 11.85 -2.92 -6.98
CA ASN A 370 10.73 -3.85 -6.81
C ASN A 370 10.41 -4.75 -8.02
N ALA A 371 11.16 -4.62 -9.13
CA ALA A 371 10.99 -5.50 -10.29
C ALA A 371 11.76 -6.83 -10.14
N ARG A 372 12.78 -6.92 -9.25
CA ARG A 372 13.80 -7.98 -9.32
C ARG A 372 14.32 -8.55 -7.99
N THR A 373 13.83 -8.14 -6.81
CA THR A 373 14.36 -8.61 -5.52
C THR A 373 13.28 -9.22 -4.61
N LEU A 374 13.59 -10.38 -4.02
CA LEU A 374 12.77 -11.15 -3.05
C LEU A 374 12.67 -10.49 -1.66
N GLU A 375 13.21 -9.28 -1.48
CA GLU A 375 13.64 -8.77 -0.18
C GLU A 375 12.85 -7.54 0.32
N HIS A 376 11.72 -7.22 -0.32
CA HIS A 376 10.82 -6.15 0.13
C HIS A 376 10.17 -6.52 1.49
N PRO A 377 9.82 -5.57 2.39
CA PRO A 377 9.15 -5.89 3.67
C PRO A 377 7.90 -6.76 3.52
N GLN A 378 7.11 -6.49 2.48
CA GLN A 378 5.99 -7.36 2.14
C GLN A 378 6.42 -8.71 1.57
N ALA A 379 7.56 -8.85 0.90
CA ALA A 379 8.08 -10.17 0.51
C ALA A 379 8.62 -10.94 1.71
N LEU A 380 9.30 -10.27 2.67
CA LEU A 380 9.72 -10.85 3.95
C LEU A 380 8.54 -11.42 4.73
N ILE A 381 7.40 -10.74 4.70
CA ILE A 381 6.19 -11.14 5.45
C ILE A 381 5.29 -12.04 4.62
N HIS A 382 5.23 -11.87 3.30
CA HIS A 382 4.50 -12.78 2.45
C HIS A 382 5.18 -14.15 2.37
N ALA A 383 6.50 -14.23 2.49
CA ALA A 383 7.18 -15.52 2.73
C ALA A 383 6.79 -16.16 4.08
N HIS A 384 6.35 -15.36 5.06
CA HIS A 384 5.86 -15.79 6.36
C HIS A 384 4.35 -16.09 6.39
N MET A 385 3.55 -15.45 5.52
CA MET A 385 2.09 -15.54 5.47
C MET A 385 1.53 -16.35 4.28
N ALA A 386 2.29 -16.54 3.21
CA ALA A 386 1.91 -17.43 2.12
C ALA A 386 1.77 -18.84 2.68
N SER A 387 0.69 -19.52 2.33
CA SER A 387 0.54 -20.95 2.58
C SER A 387 1.79 -21.66 2.06
N ARG A 388 2.25 -22.67 2.79
CA ARG A 388 3.43 -23.52 2.47
C ARG A 388 3.26 -24.35 1.18
N ALA A 389 2.50 -23.85 0.20
CA ALA A 389 2.32 -24.50 -1.08
C ALA A 389 3.55 -24.22 -1.96
N GLU A 390 4.23 -25.28 -2.39
CA GLU A 390 5.29 -25.18 -3.38
C GLU A 390 4.73 -24.59 -4.69
N PRO A 391 5.49 -23.72 -5.38
CA PRO A 391 5.06 -23.21 -6.68
C PRO A 391 4.85 -24.38 -7.66
N PRO A 392 3.80 -24.35 -8.50
CA PRO A 392 3.58 -25.40 -9.48
C PRO A 392 4.80 -25.53 -10.40
N THR A 393 5.38 -26.72 -10.47
CA THR A 393 6.53 -27.03 -11.32
C THR A 393 6.12 -27.00 -12.79
N GLY A 394 6.37 -25.89 -13.47
CA GLY A 394 6.12 -25.71 -14.89
C GLY A 394 7.03 -24.63 -15.47
N SER A 395 7.94 -25.05 -16.35
CA SER A 395 8.88 -24.20 -17.09
C SER A 395 8.15 -23.11 -17.86
N HIS A 396 8.55 -21.84 -17.70
CA HIS A 396 8.68 -20.81 -18.75
C HIS A 396 8.94 -19.45 -18.09
N ALA A 397 10.22 -19.15 -17.83
CA ALA A 397 10.74 -17.79 -17.81
C ALA A 397 12.26 -17.88 -17.88
N SER A 398 12.86 -17.36 -18.95
CA SER A 398 14.31 -17.15 -19.02
C SER A 398 14.71 -16.22 -17.87
N LEU A 399 15.63 -16.72 -17.04
CA LEU A 399 16.19 -16.05 -15.88
C LEU A 399 16.88 -14.74 -16.30
N GLN A 400 16.45 -13.61 -15.77
CA GLN A 400 17.42 -12.56 -15.45
C GLN A 400 18.01 -12.91 -14.08
N GLU A 401 19.33 -12.73 -13.95
CA GLU A 401 20.03 -12.87 -12.67
C GLU A 401 19.35 -12.04 -11.58
N PRO A 402 19.36 -12.48 -10.31
CA PRO A 402 18.97 -11.56 -9.25
C PRO A 402 19.92 -10.36 -9.37
N LEU A 403 19.51 -9.18 -8.90
CA LEU A 403 20.54 -8.19 -8.61
C LEU A 403 21.51 -8.86 -7.64
N GLY A 404 22.72 -9.18 -8.13
CA GLY A 404 23.84 -9.42 -7.23
C GLY A 404 24.00 -8.16 -6.41
N PHE A 405 24.44 -8.26 -5.16
CA PHE A 405 24.83 -7.08 -4.42
C PHE A 405 26.35 -7.00 -4.49
N GLU A 406 26.90 -5.91 -5.01
CA GLU A 406 28.33 -5.63 -5.02
C GLU A 406 28.57 -4.19 -4.53
N GLY A 407 29.41 -4.05 -3.51
CA GLY A 407 29.71 -2.79 -2.82
C GLY A 407 28.78 -2.46 -1.65
N GLU A 408 29.07 -1.39 -0.92
CA GLU A 408 28.22 -0.87 0.17
C GLU A 408 27.78 0.59 -0.13
N ALA A 409 26.70 1.06 0.47
CA ALA A 409 26.32 2.47 0.47
C ALA A 409 25.67 2.87 1.81
N ILE A 410 25.52 4.16 2.07
CA ILE A 410 25.23 4.68 3.41
C ILE A 410 24.38 5.96 3.39
N ARG A 411 23.52 6.10 4.40
CA ARG A 411 22.87 7.37 4.75
C ARG A 411 23.15 7.66 6.21
N GLY A 412 23.37 8.92 6.51
CA GLY A 412 23.52 9.44 7.86
C GLY A 412 22.15 9.54 8.49
N LEU A 413 21.95 8.74 9.52
CA LEU A 413 20.73 8.70 10.29
C LEU A 413 20.84 9.84 11.29
N THR A 414 20.25 10.99 11.00
CA THR A 414 20.14 12.08 11.99
C THR A 414 18.84 11.85 12.77
N PRO A 415 18.85 11.28 13.98
CA PRO A 415 17.70 11.35 14.86
C PRO A 415 17.52 12.82 15.24
N ALA A 416 16.29 13.31 15.14
CA ALA A 416 15.98 14.68 15.56
C ALA A 416 15.99 14.79 17.09
N TRP A 417 15.86 13.66 17.78
CA TRP A 417 15.86 13.52 19.21
C TRP A 417 17.21 12.92 19.60
N THR A 418 18.01 13.72 20.30
CA THR A 418 19.44 13.51 20.56
C THR A 418 19.79 12.15 21.20
N PRO A 419 20.78 11.40 20.67
CA PRO A 419 22.04 11.26 21.40
C PRO A 419 22.72 12.63 21.40
N ASP A 420 23.32 13.04 22.52
CA ASP A 420 23.96 14.35 22.69
C ASP A 420 24.83 14.73 21.46
N LEU A 421 24.27 15.50 20.52
CA LEU A 421 24.96 15.87 19.29
C LEU A 421 26.14 16.80 19.62
N ASP A 422 26.14 17.41 20.81
CA ASP A 422 27.27 18.17 21.32
C ASP A 422 28.40 17.29 21.83
N ALA A 423 28.12 16.02 22.19
CA ALA A 423 29.14 15.00 22.43
C ALA A 423 29.83 14.52 21.14
N LEU A 424 29.25 14.77 19.97
CA LEU A 424 29.90 14.53 18.69
C LEU A 424 30.90 15.65 18.36
N SER A 425 32.07 15.23 17.87
CA SER A 425 33.06 16.16 17.32
C SER A 425 32.47 16.96 16.15
N GLU A 426 32.93 18.20 15.96
CA GLU A 426 32.49 19.04 14.84
C GLU A 426 32.64 18.36 13.45
N PRO A 427 33.71 17.58 13.18
CA PRO A 427 33.78 16.74 11.97
C PRO A 427 32.63 15.74 11.85
N SER A 428 32.24 15.06 12.93
CA SER A 428 31.14 14.11 12.96
C SER A 428 29.79 14.77 12.73
N ARG A 429 29.56 15.96 13.31
CA ARG A 429 28.36 16.77 13.05
C ARG A 429 28.27 17.23 11.61
N ARG A 430 29.39 17.64 11.01
CA ARG A 430 29.46 18.05 9.60
C ARG A 430 29.21 16.86 8.66
N ALA A 431 29.82 15.72 8.96
CA ALA A 431 29.61 14.47 8.26
C ALA A 431 28.14 14.04 8.31
N LEU A 432 27.51 14.10 9.49
CA LEU A 432 26.10 13.77 9.66
C LEU A 432 25.17 14.66 8.82
N ARG A 433 25.45 15.97 8.76
CA ARG A 433 24.70 16.91 7.88
C ARG A 433 24.88 16.56 6.41
N TRP A 434 26.10 16.21 5.99
CA TRP A 434 26.41 15.84 4.61
C TRP A 434 25.77 14.50 4.18
N LEU A 435 25.66 13.57 5.12
CA LEU A 435 25.04 12.26 4.96
C LEU A 435 23.50 12.26 5.09
N ARG A 436 22.84 13.42 5.26
CA ARG A 436 21.37 13.51 5.25
C ARG A 436 20.76 13.02 3.95
N GLU A 437 21.49 13.21 2.86
CA GLU A 437 21.24 12.56 1.58
C GLU A 437 22.04 11.26 1.49
N PRO A 438 21.48 10.19 0.91
CA PRO A 438 22.20 8.93 0.77
C PRO A 438 23.44 9.05 -0.14
N ARG A 439 24.52 8.34 0.19
CA ARG A 439 25.85 8.41 -0.46
C ARG A 439 26.42 7.01 -0.74
N GLY A 440 27.26 6.88 -1.78
CA GLY A 440 27.98 5.62 -2.04
C GLY A 440 29.14 5.38 -1.06
N ARG A 441 29.53 4.12 -0.80
CA ARG A 441 30.66 3.81 0.11
C ARG A 441 31.92 4.53 -0.31
N ASP A 442 32.35 4.41 -1.56
CA ASP A 442 33.62 4.98 -2.01
C ASP A 442 33.67 6.51 -1.82
N GLU A 443 32.54 7.18 -2.07
CA GLU A 443 32.38 8.62 -1.81
C GLU A 443 32.55 8.94 -0.32
N VAL A 444 31.98 8.11 0.55
CA VAL A 444 32.03 8.29 2.00
C VAL A 444 33.40 7.97 2.57
N GLU A 445 34.05 6.92 2.09
CA GLU A 445 35.39 6.54 2.54
C GLU A 445 36.46 7.53 2.06
N ALA A 446 36.25 8.15 0.89
CA ALA A 446 37.10 9.22 0.38
C ALA A 446 36.90 10.54 1.15
N GLN A 447 35.66 10.86 1.54
CA GLN A 447 35.33 12.16 2.13
C GLN A 447 35.40 12.19 3.66
N LEU A 448 35.21 11.05 4.35
CA LEU A 448 35.14 10.96 5.81
C LEU A 448 36.28 10.12 6.41
N SER A 449 36.94 10.67 7.44
CA SER A 449 37.98 9.94 8.18
C SER A 449 37.44 8.69 8.86
N ARG A 450 38.30 7.70 9.08
CA ARG A 450 37.94 6.45 9.78
C ARG A 450 37.42 6.72 11.20
N GLU A 451 38.00 7.70 11.93
CA GLU A 451 37.49 8.07 13.26
C GLU A 451 36.08 8.65 13.18
N THR A 452 35.81 9.53 12.21
CA THR A 452 34.49 10.14 12.01
C THR A 452 33.44 9.07 11.70
N ARG A 453 33.79 8.11 10.83
CA ARG A 453 32.91 6.98 10.49
C ARG A 453 32.64 6.08 11.69
N SER A 454 33.66 5.73 12.46
CA SER A 454 33.52 4.86 13.64
C SER A 454 32.66 5.51 14.72
N ALA A 455 32.88 6.80 15.00
CA ALA A 455 32.09 7.56 15.98
C ALA A 455 30.60 7.63 15.59
N LEU A 456 30.29 7.83 14.31
CA LEU A 456 28.91 7.82 13.83
C LEU A 456 28.29 6.41 13.89
N GLN A 457 29.06 5.35 13.65
CA GLN A 457 28.58 3.96 13.74
C GLN A 457 28.31 3.52 15.18
N GLU A 458 29.20 3.85 16.11
CA GLU A 458 29.04 3.58 17.55
C GLU A 458 27.82 4.29 18.13
N ALA A 459 27.53 5.51 17.65
CA ALA A 459 26.34 6.26 18.01
C ALA A 459 25.05 5.77 17.30
N GLY A 460 25.13 4.74 16.43
CA GLY A 460 23.99 4.26 15.66
C GLY A 460 23.49 5.23 14.58
N LEU A 461 24.30 6.23 14.23
CA LEU A 461 23.98 7.31 13.30
C LEU A 461 24.43 7.03 11.86
N MET A 462 25.11 5.89 11.63
CA MET A 462 25.68 5.48 10.36
C MET A 462 25.74 3.94 10.30
N GLY A 463 25.42 3.34 9.14
CA GLY A 463 25.51 1.89 8.95
C GLY A 463 25.65 1.49 7.48
N TRP A 464 26.47 0.48 7.20
CA TRP A 464 26.68 -0.03 5.84
C TRP A 464 25.57 -0.98 5.41
N GLY A 465 25.04 -0.80 4.20
CA GLY A 465 24.10 -1.72 3.58
C GLY A 465 24.64 -2.28 2.25
N PRO A 466 24.21 -3.48 1.83
CA PRO A 466 24.61 -4.05 0.55
C PRO A 466 24.08 -3.20 -0.60
N ALA A 467 24.96 -2.91 -1.55
CA ALA A 467 24.67 -2.05 -2.67
C ALA A 467 24.38 -2.90 -3.92
N PRO A 468 23.32 -2.62 -4.70
CA PRO A 468 22.93 -3.49 -5.83
C PRO A 468 24.02 -3.62 -6.92
N SER A 469 23.96 -4.61 -7.81
CA SER A 469 24.90 -4.73 -8.92
C SER A 469 24.48 -3.81 -10.06
N THR A 470 25.43 -3.10 -10.66
CA THR A 470 25.19 -2.23 -11.84
C THR A 470 25.22 -3.02 -13.16
N SER A 471 25.35 -4.34 -13.11
CA SER A 471 25.58 -5.22 -14.26
C SER A 471 24.32 -5.56 -15.09
N ASN A 472 23.34 -4.66 -15.19
CA ASN A 472 22.17 -4.91 -16.05
C ASN A 472 21.60 -3.65 -16.72
N GLN A 473 22.49 -2.77 -17.19
CA GLN A 473 22.16 -1.79 -18.21
C GLN A 473 22.22 -2.47 -19.59
N ASN A 474 21.21 -3.27 -19.95
CA ASN A 474 20.80 -3.51 -21.34
C ASN A 474 19.51 -4.34 -21.39
N VAL A 475 18.56 -3.82 -22.18
CA VAL A 475 17.25 -4.38 -22.61
C VAL A 475 16.07 -4.21 -21.66
#